data_AF-A0A1A8B889-F1
#
_entry.id   AF-A0A1A8B889-F1
#
_cell.length_a   1.000
_cell.length_b   1.000
_cell.length_c   1.000
_cell.angle_alpha   90.00
_cell.angle_beta   90.00
_cell.angle_gamma   90.00
#
_symmetry.space_group_name_H-M   'P 1'
#
loop_
_entity.id
_entity.type
_entity.pdbx_description
1 polymer ?
#
loop_
_entity_poly.entity_id
_entity_poly.type
_entity_poly.pdbx_seq_one_letter_code
_entity_poly.pdbx_strand_id
1 'polypeptide(L)'
;NPSETNTLELGDAEGQEKMVQIQIPPNSFYKENGEVFTGNVNASVTFLDPRDVSTAAAAQSDLNFVGDEGDLLPLRTYGMFSVDFRGEESNEPLNAGEVKVFLDSTQVKMSEHLNIMKLWSLNPETGLWEEEGSMHLEKKRRGKREERTFLIGNMEIRERRLFNLDVPENRRCYVKVRAFRSERFMPSEQVEGVVVSLINMEPTAGYSTNPRAWGRFDSVITGPNGACLPAFCDEQKPDAYSAYVMANLGGEELEAVSSSPKLNPGLTGVPQPYLRKLNYRRSDHEDPRVKKTAFSINMAKPSPNVAEEANGPVYAFENLKECEEAPFSAAHFRFSRVEGDRYDYNTVPFNEDDPMSWTEDYLSWWPKPMEYRACYVKVKVNSPHEINVRSRNMGGTHPKTVGQLYGLRDTRSIRDMDHGNVSAVCLEFKCSGMLYDQDRVDRTLVKVIPQGSCKRDHVNAMLQDYLVNHLPLAVNNDTNEFTMLAPLDPLGHNYGIYTETEQDPRTAKEIALGRCFDGTSDGTSRVMKTNEGVALTFTCGGREVTRQSVFQAVQSSQGQVVTSVVRGESKKTRRRQRANASRSSRKRSTRNPSIEQNQV
;
A
#
# COMPACT_ATOMS: atom_id res chain seq x y z
N ASN A 1 17.44 17.77 -32.29
CA ASN A 1 17.68 18.96 -33.15
C ASN A 1 16.31 19.53 -33.54
N PRO A 2 15.97 20.79 -33.22
CA PRO A 2 14.64 21.37 -33.50
C PRO A 2 14.28 21.46 -34.98
N SER A 3 15.28 21.51 -35.86
CA SER A 3 15.07 21.65 -37.32
C SER A 3 14.71 20.33 -38.02
N GLU A 4 14.70 19.22 -37.28
CA GLU A 4 14.43 17.88 -37.79
C GLU A 4 13.23 17.25 -37.09
N THR A 5 12.67 16.20 -37.67
CA THR A 5 11.66 15.38 -36.98
C THR A 5 12.35 14.53 -35.94
N ASN A 6 12.01 14.71 -34.66
CA ASN A 6 12.55 13.91 -33.57
C ASN A 6 11.55 12.82 -33.19
N THR A 7 12.04 11.65 -32.82
CA THR A 7 11.22 10.50 -32.44
C THR A 7 11.71 9.95 -31.11
N LEU A 8 10.78 9.77 -30.18
CA LEU A 8 11.03 9.16 -28.87
C LEU A 8 10.21 7.86 -28.79
N GLU A 9 10.86 6.75 -28.47
CA GLU A 9 10.20 5.45 -28.29
C GLU A 9 10.08 5.12 -26.80
N LEU A 10 8.87 4.81 -26.34
CA LEU A 10 8.52 4.59 -24.95
C LEU A 10 8.02 3.15 -24.73
N GLY A 11 8.37 2.58 -23.59
CA GLY A 11 8.05 1.21 -23.21
C GLY A 11 9.26 0.53 -22.58
N ASP A 12 9.36 0.57 -21.26
CA ASP A 12 10.57 0.17 -20.54
C ASP A 12 10.45 -1.19 -19.84
N ALA A 13 9.33 -1.89 -20.04
CA ALA A 13 9.15 -3.25 -19.55
C ALA A 13 10.22 -4.20 -20.12
N GLU A 14 10.97 -4.87 -19.24
CA GLU A 14 12.07 -5.77 -19.61
C GLU A 14 11.60 -6.88 -20.56
N GLY A 15 12.34 -7.07 -21.65
CA GLY A 15 12.07 -8.12 -22.65
C GLY A 15 10.83 -7.87 -23.51
N GLN A 16 10.21 -6.69 -23.44
CA GLN A 16 9.06 -6.31 -24.27
C GLN A 16 9.40 -5.22 -25.27
N GLU A 17 8.62 -5.16 -26.34
CA GLU A 17 8.78 -4.15 -27.38
C GLU A 17 8.27 -2.78 -26.91
N LYS A 18 8.83 -1.72 -27.51
CA LYS A 18 8.36 -0.34 -27.34
C LYS A 18 6.91 -0.24 -27.81
N MET A 19 6.08 0.42 -27.02
CA MET A 19 4.63 0.46 -27.22
C MET A 19 4.11 1.80 -27.72
N VAL A 20 4.79 2.88 -27.36
CA VAL A 20 4.38 4.25 -27.69
C VAL A 20 5.53 4.96 -28.39
N GLN A 21 5.22 5.74 -29.43
CA GLN A 21 6.17 6.58 -30.12
C GLN A 21 5.65 8.02 -30.12
N ILE A 22 6.49 8.96 -29.68
CA ILE A 22 6.21 10.40 -29.75
C ILE A 22 7.04 10.98 -30.88
N GLN A 23 6.38 11.59 -31.86
CA GLN A 23 7.00 12.27 -32.99
C GLN A 23 6.80 13.77 -32.86
N ILE A 24 7.92 14.49 -32.84
CA ILE A 24 7.95 15.94 -32.72
C ILE A 24 8.37 16.51 -34.08
N PRO A 25 7.48 17.24 -34.78
CA PRO A 25 7.79 17.84 -36.07
C PRO A 25 8.93 18.88 -35.98
N PRO A 26 9.61 19.18 -37.10
CA PRO A 26 10.60 20.24 -37.13
C PRO A 26 9.95 21.61 -36.86
N ASN A 27 10.68 22.51 -36.20
CA ASN A 27 10.27 23.88 -35.85
C ASN A 27 9.00 23.95 -34.99
N SER A 28 8.74 22.93 -34.18
CA SER A 28 7.58 22.83 -33.30
C SER A 28 7.79 23.44 -31.91
N PHE A 29 9.04 23.69 -31.52
CA PHE A 29 9.35 24.22 -30.18
C PHE A 29 9.18 25.73 -30.13
N TYR A 30 8.52 26.22 -29.08
CA TYR A 30 8.32 27.64 -28.85
C TYR A 30 8.35 27.98 -27.36
N LYS A 31 8.70 29.22 -27.06
CA LYS A 31 8.76 29.76 -25.69
C LYS A 31 7.36 30.11 -25.19
N GLU A 32 7.21 30.37 -23.89
CA GLU A 32 5.93 30.77 -23.29
C GLU A 32 5.33 32.04 -23.94
N ASN A 33 6.17 32.96 -24.41
CA ASN A 33 5.75 34.16 -25.14
C ASN A 33 5.33 33.90 -26.61
N GLY A 34 5.39 32.66 -27.08
CA GLY A 34 5.06 32.25 -28.45
C GLY A 34 6.19 32.31 -29.46
N GLU A 35 7.39 32.75 -29.08
CA GLU A 35 8.54 32.82 -29.99
C GLU A 35 9.09 31.43 -30.31
N VAL A 36 9.32 31.15 -31.60
CA VAL A 36 9.89 29.87 -32.06
C VAL A 36 11.32 29.72 -31.52
N PHE A 37 11.60 28.56 -30.95
CA PHE A 37 12.92 28.22 -30.43
C PHE A 37 13.70 27.35 -31.42
N THR A 38 14.89 27.81 -31.81
CA THR A 38 15.75 27.14 -32.80
C THR A 38 17.03 26.55 -32.20
N GLY A 39 17.30 26.78 -30.91
CA GLY A 39 18.48 26.23 -30.21
C GLY A 39 18.30 24.76 -29.85
N ASN A 40 19.37 24.08 -29.42
CA ASN A 40 19.24 22.68 -29.00
C ASN A 40 18.28 22.53 -27.81
N VAL A 41 17.51 21.45 -27.82
CA VAL A 41 16.51 21.13 -26.80
C VAL A 41 16.91 19.85 -26.09
N ASN A 42 16.94 19.89 -24.77
CA ASN A 42 17.00 18.73 -23.92
C ASN A 42 15.58 18.24 -23.61
N ALA A 43 15.34 16.94 -23.82
CA ALA A 43 14.05 16.30 -23.59
C ALA A 43 14.16 15.29 -22.45
N SER A 44 13.39 15.50 -21.39
CA SER A 44 13.24 14.55 -20.29
C SER A 44 11.88 13.89 -20.39
N VAL A 45 11.86 12.57 -20.55
CA VAL A 45 10.62 11.80 -20.65
C VAL A 45 10.61 10.71 -19.59
N THR A 46 9.47 10.58 -18.92
CA THR A 46 9.19 9.46 -18.01
C THR A 46 7.95 8.76 -18.51
N PHE A 47 8.00 7.43 -18.60
CA PHE A 47 6.87 6.62 -19.02
C PHE A 47 6.55 5.60 -17.92
N LEU A 48 5.29 5.56 -17.49
CA LEU A 48 4.78 4.48 -16.66
C LEU A 48 4.15 3.45 -17.58
N ASP A 49 4.89 2.38 -17.78
CA ASP A 49 4.49 1.25 -18.60
C ASP A 49 3.54 0.35 -17.79
N PRO A 50 2.25 0.26 -18.15
CA PRO A 50 1.30 -0.50 -17.36
C PRO A 50 1.58 -2.00 -17.37
N ARG A 51 2.46 -2.47 -18.26
CA ARG A 51 2.88 -3.87 -18.33
C ARG A 51 3.77 -4.29 -17.16
N ASP A 52 4.31 -3.31 -16.43
CA ASP A 52 4.94 -3.51 -15.13
C ASP A 52 3.98 -3.03 -14.01
N VAL A 53 3.47 -3.97 -13.22
CA VAL A 53 2.54 -3.70 -12.10
C VAL A 53 3.15 -2.79 -11.04
N SER A 54 4.48 -2.78 -10.88
CA SER A 54 5.16 -1.93 -9.90
C SER A 54 4.96 -0.43 -10.19
N THR A 55 4.73 -0.07 -11.46
CA THR A 55 4.51 1.31 -11.90
C THR A 55 3.16 1.87 -11.44
N ALA A 56 2.20 1.04 -11.06
CA ALA A 56 0.89 1.48 -10.58
C ALA A 56 1.00 2.41 -9.36
N ALA A 57 1.97 2.17 -8.47
CA ALA A 57 2.20 3.00 -7.28
C ALA A 57 2.83 4.37 -7.61
N ALA A 58 3.44 4.52 -8.79
CA ALA A 58 4.01 5.78 -9.26
C ALA A 58 3.02 6.61 -10.08
N ALA A 59 1.83 6.06 -10.38
CA ALA A 59 0.81 6.76 -11.13
C ALA A 59 0.28 7.97 -10.35
N GLN A 60 0.03 9.06 -11.07
CA GLN A 60 -0.46 10.30 -10.49
C GLN A 60 -1.96 10.41 -10.69
N SER A 61 -2.67 10.95 -9.69
CA SER A 61 -4.13 10.99 -9.64
C SER A 61 -4.78 9.59 -9.60
N ASP A 62 -6.10 9.54 -9.46
CA ASP A 62 -6.95 8.35 -9.35
C ASP A 62 -7.57 7.94 -10.70
N LEU A 63 -7.01 8.43 -11.81
CA LEU A 63 -7.48 8.15 -13.17
C LEU A 63 -8.97 8.45 -13.36
N ASN A 64 -9.46 9.58 -12.88
CA ASN A 64 -10.86 10.00 -13.05
C ASN A 64 -10.99 11.25 -13.92
N PHE A 65 -12.10 11.36 -14.65
CA PHE A 65 -12.48 12.52 -15.46
C PHE A 65 -13.95 12.90 -15.23
N VAL A 66 -14.34 14.11 -15.63
CA VAL A 66 -15.74 14.54 -15.64
C VAL A 66 -16.34 14.26 -17.02
N GLY A 67 -17.38 13.43 -17.06
CA GLY A 67 -18.10 13.13 -18.30
C GLY A 67 -19.02 14.26 -18.75
N ASP A 68 -19.63 14.09 -19.93
CA ASP A 68 -20.52 15.10 -20.53
C ASP A 68 -21.75 15.43 -19.67
N GLU A 69 -22.19 14.47 -18.83
CA GLU A 69 -23.31 14.63 -17.91
C GLU A 69 -22.91 15.27 -16.57
N GLY A 70 -21.62 15.57 -16.37
CA GLY A 70 -21.07 16.15 -15.14
C GLY A 70 -20.69 15.10 -14.07
N ASP A 71 -20.88 13.82 -14.36
CA ASP A 71 -20.52 12.73 -13.47
C ASP A 71 -19.03 12.41 -13.52
N LEU A 72 -18.46 11.98 -12.38
CA LEU A 72 -17.10 11.47 -12.31
C LEU A 72 -17.04 10.03 -12.84
N LEU A 73 -16.23 9.82 -13.86
CA LEU A 73 -16.06 8.54 -14.55
C LEU A 73 -14.59 8.09 -14.50
N PRO A 74 -14.35 6.77 -14.34
CA PRO A 74 -12.99 6.26 -14.32
C PRO A 74 -12.45 6.06 -15.73
N LEU A 75 -11.15 6.32 -15.85
CA LEU A 75 -10.31 5.94 -16.96
C LEU A 75 -9.68 4.58 -16.70
N ARG A 76 -9.48 3.86 -17.79
CA ARG A 76 -8.62 2.70 -17.88
C ARG A 76 -7.37 3.09 -18.67
N THR A 77 -6.20 2.91 -18.06
CA THR A 77 -4.94 3.30 -18.68
C THR A 77 -4.30 2.26 -19.58
N TYR A 78 -3.70 2.73 -20.67
CA TYR A 78 -2.75 2.00 -21.52
C TYR A 78 -1.35 2.62 -21.48
N GLY A 79 -1.12 3.63 -20.64
CA GLY A 79 0.20 4.21 -20.41
C GLY A 79 0.11 5.67 -20.03
N MET A 80 0.98 6.09 -19.11
CA MET A 80 1.13 7.47 -18.70
C MET A 80 2.53 7.94 -19.03
N PHE A 81 2.67 9.14 -19.59
CA PHE A 81 3.97 9.76 -19.78
C PHE A 81 3.99 11.21 -19.33
N SER A 82 5.14 11.63 -18.81
CA SER A 82 5.46 13.04 -18.63
C SER A 82 6.59 13.46 -19.55
N VAL A 83 6.47 14.65 -20.14
CA VAL A 83 7.48 15.19 -21.06
C VAL A 83 7.84 16.60 -20.62
N ASP A 84 9.13 16.85 -20.37
CA ASP A 84 9.68 18.18 -20.12
C ASP A 84 10.72 18.52 -21.21
N PHE A 85 10.58 19.71 -21.78
CA PHE A 85 11.48 20.21 -22.84
C PHE A 85 12.13 21.49 -22.36
N ARG A 86 13.46 21.56 -22.47
CA ARG A 86 14.23 22.74 -22.05
C ARG A 86 15.29 23.11 -23.06
N GLY A 87 15.59 24.40 -23.19
CA GLY A 87 16.76 24.85 -23.95
C GLY A 87 18.05 24.30 -23.32
N GLU A 88 18.95 23.72 -24.12
CA GLU A 88 20.18 23.09 -23.62
C GLU A 88 21.08 24.09 -22.87
N GLU A 89 21.23 25.30 -23.41
CA GLU A 89 22.07 26.34 -22.83
C GLU A 89 21.35 27.22 -21.81
N SER A 90 20.10 27.59 -22.10
CA SER A 90 19.31 28.52 -21.27
C SER A 90 18.60 27.82 -20.11
N ASN A 91 18.41 26.50 -20.18
CA ASN A 91 17.57 25.71 -19.28
C ASN A 91 16.14 26.27 -19.15
N GLU A 92 15.68 27.06 -20.12
CA GLU A 92 14.34 27.65 -20.15
C GLU A 92 13.31 26.61 -20.60
N PRO A 93 12.10 26.56 -20.01
CA PRO A 93 11.06 25.62 -20.40
C PRO A 93 10.51 25.95 -21.79
N LEU A 94 10.25 24.92 -22.58
CA LEU A 94 9.77 25.03 -23.96
C LEU A 94 8.46 24.27 -24.15
N ASN A 95 7.55 24.86 -24.92
CA ASN A 95 6.33 24.24 -25.40
C ASN A 95 6.59 23.57 -26.76
N ALA A 96 5.72 22.64 -27.15
CA ALA A 96 5.83 21.95 -28.43
C ALA A 96 4.46 21.80 -29.11
N GLY A 97 4.37 22.28 -30.35
CA GLY A 97 3.19 22.18 -31.20
C GLY A 97 3.14 20.90 -32.05
N GLU A 98 1.92 20.47 -32.40
CA GLU A 98 1.66 19.41 -33.38
C GLU A 98 2.38 18.07 -33.11
N VAL A 99 2.59 17.75 -31.82
CA VAL A 99 3.24 16.51 -31.43
C VAL A 99 2.32 15.35 -31.72
N LYS A 100 2.83 14.32 -32.42
CA LYS A 100 2.07 13.13 -32.77
C LYS A 100 2.43 11.98 -31.85
N VAL A 101 1.43 11.33 -31.29
CA VAL A 101 1.60 10.16 -30.44
C VAL A 101 1.06 8.94 -31.18
N PHE A 102 1.87 7.90 -31.26
CA PHE A 102 1.55 6.63 -31.87
C PHE A 102 1.53 5.57 -30.78
N LEU A 103 0.40 4.88 -30.61
CA LEU A 103 0.28 3.70 -29.75
C LEU A 103 0.17 2.46 -30.63
N ASP A 104 1.04 1.47 -30.41
CA ASP A 104 0.96 0.20 -31.12
C ASP A 104 -0.35 -0.51 -30.77
N SER A 105 -1.22 -0.68 -31.77
CA SER A 105 -2.56 -1.27 -31.57
C SER A 105 -2.51 -2.72 -31.08
N THR A 106 -1.38 -3.43 -31.29
CA THR A 106 -1.19 -4.79 -30.77
C THR A 106 -1.12 -4.81 -29.24
N GLN A 107 -0.83 -3.67 -28.60
CA GLN A 107 -0.79 -3.52 -27.15
C GLN A 107 -2.19 -3.32 -26.55
N VAL A 108 -3.18 -2.91 -27.36
CA VAL A 108 -4.58 -2.77 -26.94
C VAL A 108 -5.30 -4.10 -27.14
N LYS A 109 -5.43 -4.91 -26.07
CA LYS A 109 -5.98 -6.27 -26.17
C LYS A 109 -7.51 -6.30 -26.29
N MET A 110 -8.19 -5.30 -25.74
CA MET A 110 -9.63 -5.13 -25.87
C MET A 110 -9.97 -4.41 -27.17
N SER A 111 -10.59 -5.14 -28.09
CA SER A 111 -10.90 -4.63 -29.43
C SER A 111 -11.80 -3.40 -29.44
N GLU A 112 -12.71 -3.30 -28.46
CA GLU A 112 -13.61 -2.17 -28.27
C GLU A 112 -12.85 -0.88 -27.94
N HIS A 113 -11.70 -0.99 -27.26
CA HIS A 113 -10.89 0.16 -26.84
C HIS A 113 -10.14 0.81 -28.01
N LEU A 114 -9.88 0.07 -29.09
CA LEU A 114 -9.22 0.60 -30.29
C LEU A 114 -9.98 1.78 -30.90
N ASN A 115 -11.31 1.82 -30.77
CA ASN A 115 -12.16 2.84 -31.40
C ASN A 115 -12.48 4.03 -30.50
N ILE A 116 -12.22 3.92 -29.20
CA ILE A 116 -12.57 4.94 -28.18
C ILE A 116 -11.35 5.47 -27.43
N MET A 117 -10.14 5.08 -27.83
CA MET A 117 -8.88 5.55 -27.27
C MET A 117 -8.74 7.06 -27.43
N LYS A 118 -8.33 7.71 -26.33
CA LYS A 118 -8.12 9.15 -26.28
C LYS A 118 -6.80 9.49 -25.61
N LEU A 119 -6.30 10.67 -25.94
CA LEU A 119 -5.23 11.35 -25.23
C LEU A 119 -5.85 12.21 -24.14
N TRP A 120 -5.27 12.16 -22.95
CA TRP A 120 -5.71 12.90 -21.78
C TRP A 120 -4.56 13.71 -21.21
N SER A 121 -4.87 14.86 -20.61
CA SER A 121 -3.91 15.68 -19.86
C SER A 121 -4.40 15.90 -18.43
N LEU A 122 -3.52 15.78 -17.45
CA LEU A 122 -3.88 15.99 -16.04
C LEU A 122 -4.03 17.49 -15.77
N ASN A 123 -5.19 17.89 -15.24
CA ASN A 123 -5.39 19.23 -14.71
C ASN A 123 -4.84 19.29 -13.27
N PRO A 124 -3.76 20.07 -13.00
CA PRO A 124 -3.15 20.13 -11.68
C PRO A 124 -4.01 20.86 -10.63
N GLU A 125 -4.99 21.68 -11.05
CA GLU A 125 -5.87 22.41 -10.14
C GLU A 125 -6.99 21.51 -9.61
N THR A 126 -7.59 20.70 -10.48
CA THR A 126 -8.71 19.81 -10.12
C THR A 126 -8.23 18.41 -9.72
N GLY A 127 -7.04 18.01 -10.17
CA GLY A 127 -6.53 16.65 -10.04
C GLY A 127 -7.20 15.65 -10.97
N LEU A 128 -8.03 16.11 -11.92
CA LEU A 128 -8.79 15.27 -12.84
C LEU A 128 -8.17 15.28 -14.24
N TRP A 129 -8.39 14.20 -14.98
CA TRP A 129 -7.96 14.07 -16.36
C TRP A 129 -8.96 14.76 -17.28
N GLU A 130 -8.44 15.48 -18.28
CA GLU A 130 -9.24 16.15 -19.30
C GLU A 130 -8.82 15.65 -20.69
N GLU A 131 -9.79 15.58 -21.60
CA GLU A 131 -9.54 15.13 -22.97
C GLU A 131 -8.66 16.14 -23.71
N GLU A 132 -7.53 15.66 -24.22
CA GLU A 132 -6.59 16.43 -25.04
C GLU A 132 -6.84 16.19 -26.55
N GLY A 133 -7.20 14.96 -26.92
CA GLY A 133 -7.50 14.64 -28.31
C GLY A 133 -7.92 13.19 -28.55
N SER A 134 -8.62 12.96 -29.65
CA SER A 134 -9.00 11.61 -30.08
C SER A 134 -7.85 10.88 -30.78
N MET A 135 -7.79 9.55 -30.61
CA MET A 135 -6.86 8.71 -31.35
C MET A 135 -7.57 7.94 -32.45
N HIS A 136 -6.94 7.86 -33.62
CA HIS A 136 -7.52 7.18 -34.78
C HIS A 136 -6.59 6.07 -35.27
N LEU A 137 -7.17 4.94 -35.68
CA LEU A 137 -6.41 3.81 -36.21
C LEU A 137 -5.92 4.13 -37.63
N GLU A 138 -4.60 4.15 -37.83
CA GLU A 138 -3.99 4.29 -39.14
C GLU A 138 -3.20 3.03 -39.51
N LYS A 139 -3.51 2.46 -40.69
CA LYS A 139 -2.76 1.33 -41.25
C LYS A 139 -1.59 1.85 -42.08
N LYS A 140 -0.44 2.07 -41.46
CA LYS A 140 0.79 2.40 -42.20
C LYS A 140 1.51 1.12 -42.64
N ARG A 141 1.57 0.88 -43.96
CA ARG A 141 2.48 -0.12 -44.54
C ARG A 141 3.90 0.46 -44.61
N ARG A 142 4.78 0.09 -43.69
CA ARG A 142 6.23 0.24 -43.90
C ARG A 142 6.76 -1.01 -44.62
N GLY A 143 7.69 -0.83 -45.56
CA GLY A 143 8.12 -1.88 -46.48
C GLY A 143 8.73 -3.14 -45.81
N LYS A 144 8.41 -4.30 -46.38
CA LYS A 144 9.02 -5.66 -46.31
C LYS A 144 9.46 -6.29 -44.97
N ARG A 145 9.35 -5.65 -43.81
CA ARG A 145 9.45 -6.31 -42.49
C ARG A 145 8.56 -5.57 -41.48
N GLU A 146 7.54 -6.27 -40.99
CA GLU A 146 6.51 -5.87 -40.00
C GLU A 146 5.44 -4.84 -40.43
N GLU A 147 4.22 -5.34 -40.71
CA GLU A 147 3.00 -4.54 -40.80
C GLU A 147 2.48 -4.20 -39.38
N ARG A 148 3.09 -3.24 -38.68
CA ARG A 148 2.55 -2.71 -37.41
C ARG A 148 1.46 -1.68 -37.67
N THR A 149 0.37 -1.75 -36.91
CA THR A 149 -0.76 -0.80 -37.01
C THR A 149 -0.80 0.05 -35.75
N PHE A 150 -0.98 1.37 -35.92
CA PHE A 150 -0.88 2.33 -34.83
C PHE A 150 -2.18 3.11 -34.67
N LEU A 151 -2.51 3.43 -33.41
CA LEU A 151 -3.44 4.49 -33.07
C LEU A 151 -2.66 5.80 -33.00
N ILE A 152 -3.16 6.84 -33.65
CA ILE A 152 -2.46 8.12 -33.78
C ILE A 152 -3.32 9.23 -33.21
N GLY A 153 -2.76 9.99 -32.28
CA GLY A 153 -3.34 11.21 -31.75
C GLY A 153 -2.38 12.38 -31.94
N ASN A 154 -2.93 13.59 -32.02
CA ASN A 154 -2.14 14.82 -32.01
C ASN A 154 -2.35 15.51 -30.66
N MET A 155 -1.31 16.16 -30.13
CA MET A 155 -1.38 16.94 -28.90
C MET A 155 -0.50 18.18 -28.99
N GLU A 156 -0.75 19.13 -28.10
CA GLU A 156 0.10 20.30 -27.91
C GLU A 156 0.62 20.33 -26.47
N ILE A 157 1.93 20.44 -26.32
CA ILE A 157 2.57 20.44 -25.00
C ILE A 157 2.75 21.90 -24.57
N ARG A 158 1.94 22.33 -23.60
CA ARG A 158 1.93 23.69 -23.03
C ARG A 158 2.29 23.67 -21.54
N GLU A 159 1.35 24.04 -20.68
CA GLU A 159 1.49 24.02 -19.23
C GLU A 159 1.34 22.60 -18.67
N ARG A 160 0.42 21.81 -19.24
CA ARG A 160 0.22 20.41 -18.86
C ARG A 160 1.31 19.55 -19.47
N ARG A 161 2.02 18.82 -18.62
CA ARG A 161 3.18 18.00 -18.98
C ARG A 161 2.97 16.51 -18.73
N LEU A 162 1.84 16.12 -18.13
CA LEU A 162 1.49 14.74 -17.82
C LEU A 162 0.31 14.32 -18.70
N PHE A 163 0.52 13.26 -19.47
CA PHE A 163 -0.41 12.77 -20.48
C PHE A 163 -0.68 11.28 -20.32
N ASN A 164 -1.89 10.88 -20.70
CA ASN A 164 -2.36 9.51 -20.63
C ASN A 164 -2.95 9.03 -21.96
N LEU A 165 -2.85 7.73 -22.20
CA LEU A 165 -3.44 6.99 -23.32
C LEU A 165 -4.53 6.09 -22.78
N ASP A 166 -5.74 6.61 -22.63
CA ASP A 166 -6.76 5.97 -21.81
C ASP A 166 -8.12 5.92 -22.52
N VAL A 167 -8.97 5.02 -22.03
CA VAL A 167 -10.37 4.90 -22.43
C VAL A 167 -11.29 5.07 -21.21
N PRO A 168 -12.46 5.71 -21.36
CA PRO A 168 -13.52 5.62 -20.37
C PRO A 168 -14.00 4.17 -20.23
N GLU A 169 -14.13 3.68 -19.00
CA GLU A 169 -14.61 2.32 -18.73
C GLU A 169 -15.81 2.33 -17.78
N ASN A 170 -16.94 1.81 -18.24
CA ASN A 170 -18.22 1.85 -17.52
C ASN A 170 -18.56 0.52 -16.82
N ARG A 171 -17.85 -0.57 -17.17
CA ARG A 171 -18.04 -1.90 -16.58
C ARG A 171 -17.46 -1.94 -15.16
N ARG A 172 -18.30 -1.59 -14.18
CA ARG A 172 -17.89 -1.37 -12.79
C ARG A 172 -18.64 -2.27 -11.80
N CYS A 173 -18.01 -2.50 -10.65
CA CYS A 173 -18.57 -3.15 -9.47
C CYS A 173 -17.76 -2.81 -8.22
N TYR A 174 -18.19 -3.33 -7.07
CA TYR A 174 -17.48 -3.21 -5.81
C TYR A 174 -17.08 -4.57 -5.25
N VAL A 175 -15.89 -4.66 -4.67
CA VAL A 175 -15.40 -5.85 -3.96
C VAL A 175 -15.39 -5.60 -2.47
N LYS A 176 -16.05 -6.48 -1.72
CA LYS A 176 -16.12 -6.41 -0.26
C LYS A 176 -14.93 -7.13 0.37
N VAL A 177 -14.19 -6.39 1.20
CA VAL A 177 -13.03 -6.91 1.94
C VAL A 177 -13.15 -6.54 3.42
N ARG A 178 -12.80 -7.45 4.31
CA ARG A 178 -12.65 -7.19 5.76
C ARG A 178 -11.26 -7.62 6.21
N ALA A 179 -10.71 -6.92 7.19
CA ALA A 179 -9.44 -7.26 7.81
C ALA A 179 -9.65 -7.67 9.27
N PHE A 180 -8.85 -8.61 9.76
CA PHE A 180 -9.00 -9.22 11.07
C PHE A 180 -7.67 -9.27 11.82
N ARG A 181 -7.73 -9.35 13.15
CA ARG A 181 -6.54 -9.56 13.99
C ARG A 181 -5.97 -10.97 13.81
N SER A 182 -6.85 -11.96 13.64
CA SER A 182 -6.51 -13.38 13.60
C SER A 182 -6.93 -14.08 12.30
N GLU A 183 -6.38 -15.27 12.07
CA GLU A 183 -6.87 -16.24 11.07
C GLU A 183 -8.18 -16.95 11.48
N ARG A 184 -8.73 -16.65 12.67
CA ARG A 184 -10.04 -17.16 13.11
C ARG A 184 -11.20 -16.38 12.49
N PHE A 185 -10.93 -15.17 12.00
CA PHE A 185 -11.90 -14.31 11.31
C PHE A 185 -13.18 -14.06 12.12
N MET A 186 -13.07 -13.83 13.44
CA MET A 186 -14.22 -13.56 14.29
C MET A 186 -14.71 -12.11 14.12
N PRO A 187 -16.03 -11.84 14.18
CA PRO A 187 -16.57 -10.48 14.06
C PRO A 187 -15.96 -9.49 15.07
N SER A 188 -15.70 -9.95 16.29
CA SER A 188 -15.11 -9.14 17.37
C SER A 188 -13.64 -8.78 17.13
N GLU A 189 -12.99 -9.44 16.18
CA GLU A 189 -11.57 -9.28 15.86
C GLU A 189 -11.35 -8.47 14.58
N GLN A 190 -12.41 -7.90 14.00
CA GLN A 190 -12.28 -7.06 12.82
C GLN A 190 -11.45 -5.81 13.11
N VAL A 191 -10.59 -5.45 12.17
CA VAL A 191 -9.67 -4.33 12.26
C VAL A 191 -10.08 -3.22 11.30
N GLU A 192 -10.21 -2.03 11.86
CA GLU A 192 -10.43 -0.78 11.14
C GLU A 192 -9.11 -0.07 10.84
N GLY A 193 -9.10 0.84 9.87
CA GLY A 193 -7.92 1.62 9.52
C GLY A 193 -6.92 0.90 8.62
N VAL A 194 -7.26 -0.28 8.11
CA VAL A 194 -6.44 -1.02 7.15
C VAL A 194 -6.65 -0.43 5.77
N VAL A 195 -5.58 -0.01 5.11
CA VAL A 195 -5.61 0.43 3.71
C VAL A 195 -5.67 -0.82 2.85
N VAL A 196 -6.80 -1.05 2.20
CA VAL A 196 -6.95 -2.11 1.19
C VAL A 196 -6.78 -1.47 -0.18
N SER A 197 -5.92 -2.05 -1.01
CA SER A 197 -5.67 -1.58 -2.37
C SER A 197 -6.05 -2.66 -3.37
N LEU A 198 -6.72 -2.28 -4.44
CA LEU A 198 -7.10 -3.14 -5.55
C LEU A 198 -6.49 -2.59 -6.83
N ILE A 199 -5.77 -3.44 -7.55
CA ILE A 199 -5.25 -3.14 -8.89
C ILE A 199 -6.05 -3.97 -9.89
N ASN A 200 -6.76 -3.31 -10.80
CA ASN A 200 -7.43 -3.96 -11.92
C ASN A 200 -6.42 -4.30 -13.01
N MET A 201 -6.47 -5.54 -13.45
CA MET A 201 -5.49 -6.17 -14.31
C MET A 201 -6.16 -6.65 -15.62
N GLU A 202 -5.49 -6.44 -16.76
CA GLU A 202 -5.99 -6.79 -18.10
C GLU A 202 -5.90 -8.30 -18.36
N PRO A 203 -6.95 -8.90 -18.95
CA PRO A 203 -6.88 -10.29 -19.40
C PRO A 203 -5.97 -10.43 -20.63
N THR A 204 -5.35 -11.60 -20.78
CA THR A 204 -4.69 -11.98 -22.03
C THR A 204 -5.74 -12.16 -23.14
N ALA A 205 -5.37 -11.87 -24.39
CA ALA A 205 -6.21 -12.22 -25.53
C ALA A 205 -6.50 -13.74 -25.55
N GLY A 206 -7.76 -14.14 -25.41
CA GLY A 206 -8.18 -15.56 -25.43
C GLY A 206 -8.39 -16.24 -24.07
N TYR A 207 -8.49 -15.50 -22.96
CA TYR A 207 -8.97 -15.95 -21.63
C TYR A 207 -7.99 -16.65 -20.65
N SER A 208 -8.51 -16.78 -19.42
CA SER A 208 -8.16 -17.51 -18.18
C SER A 208 -6.71 -17.51 -17.69
N THR A 209 -6.19 -16.28 -17.53
CA THR A 209 -5.20 -15.80 -16.55
C THR A 209 -3.70 -16.07 -16.79
N ASN A 210 -2.97 -15.01 -17.17
CA ASN A 210 -2.06 -14.27 -16.27
C ASN A 210 -2.00 -12.84 -16.82
N PRO A 211 -2.44 -11.83 -16.07
CA PRO A 211 -2.61 -10.50 -16.64
C PRO A 211 -1.26 -9.85 -16.93
N ARG A 212 -1.16 -9.16 -18.06
CA ARG A 212 0.10 -8.54 -18.50
C ARG A 212 0.21 -7.07 -18.16
N ALA A 213 -0.91 -6.38 -17.88
CA ALA A 213 -0.90 -4.94 -17.63
C ALA A 213 -1.95 -4.53 -16.60
N TRP A 214 -1.64 -3.54 -15.78
CA TRP A 214 -2.62 -2.89 -14.91
C TRP A 214 -3.37 -1.80 -15.68
N GLY A 215 -4.66 -1.62 -15.37
CA GLY A 215 -5.50 -0.62 -16.05
C GLY A 215 -6.07 0.45 -15.12
N ARG A 216 -6.17 0.14 -13.81
CA ARG A 216 -6.62 1.06 -12.77
C ARG A 216 -6.16 0.55 -11.42
N PHE A 217 -6.00 1.44 -10.46
CA PHE A 217 -5.84 1.09 -9.06
C PHE A 217 -6.79 1.94 -8.22
N ASP A 218 -7.20 1.41 -7.09
CA ASP A 218 -8.03 2.12 -6.12
C ASP A 218 -7.73 1.63 -4.70
N SER A 219 -7.92 2.50 -3.71
CA SER A 219 -7.60 2.20 -2.32
C SER A 219 -8.67 2.71 -1.37
N VAL A 220 -9.10 1.85 -0.44
CA VAL A 220 -10.14 2.16 0.54
C VAL A 220 -9.69 1.72 1.93
N ILE A 221 -9.95 2.55 2.94
CA ILE A 221 -9.65 2.25 4.33
C ILE A 221 -10.80 1.45 4.95
N THR A 222 -10.51 0.37 5.66
CA THR A 222 -11.55 -0.42 6.35
C THR A 222 -12.21 0.37 7.46
N GLY A 223 -13.55 0.38 7.46
CA GLY A 223 -14.38 0.84 8.57
C GLY A 223 -14.99 -0.32 9.38
N PRO A 224 -16.01 -0.06 10.21
CA PRO A 224 -16.65 -1.09 11.05
C PRO A 224 -17.28 -2.21 10.23
N ASN A 225 -17.68 -1.93 8.99
CA ASN A 225 -18.22 -2.91 8.05
C ASN A 225 -17.18 -3.40 7.02
N GLY A 226 -15.90 -3.08 7.16
CA GLY A 226 -14.86 -3.39 6.17
C GLY A 226 -14.73 -2.30 5.11
N ALA A 227 -14.23 -2.69 3.94
CA ALA A 227 -14.00 -1.81 2.79
C ALA A 227 -14.77 -2.33 1.55
N CYS A 228 -15.21 -1.40 0.70
CA CYS A 228 -15.83 -1.66 -0.59
C CYS A 228 -14.99 -1.02 -1.67
N LEU A 229 -14.23 -1.83 -2.41
CA LEU A 229 -13.28 -1.34 -3.39
C LEU A 229 -13.91 -1.27 -4.77
N PRO A 230 -13.91 -0.11 -5.44
CA PRO A 230 -14.35 -0.04 -6.83
C PRO A 230 -13.40 -0.85 -7.71
N ALA A 231 -13.96 -1.52 -8.71
CA ALA A 231 -13.19 -2.31 -9.65
C ALA A 231 -13.91 -2.42 -10.99
N PHE A 232 -13.14 -2.71 -12.05
CA PHE A 232 -13.71 -3.17 -13.32
C PHE A 232 -14.08 -4.65 -13.29
N CYS A 233 -15.22 -5.00 -13.90
CA CYS A 233 -15.72 -6.38 -13.98
C CYS A 233 -16.70 -6.56 -15.12
N ASP A 234 -16.86 -7.81 -15.57
CA ASP A 234 -17.69 -8.14 -16.72
C ASP A 234 -18.84 -9.08 -16.34
N GLU A 235 -19.98 -8.92 -17.00
CA GLU A 235 -21.21 -9.69 -16.75
C GLU A 235 -21.20 -11.03 -17.50
N GLN A 236 -20.61 -11.08 -18.69
CA GLN A 236 -20.63 -12.26 -19.55
C GLN A 236 -19.41 -13.15 -19.33
N LYS A 237 -18.24 -12.53 -19.09
CA LYS A 237 -16.93 -13.18 -19.06
C LYS A 237 -16.25 -12.94 -17.72
N PRO A 238 -16.35 -13.88 -16.76
CA PRO A 238 -15.80 -13.74 -15.42
C PRO A 238 -14.35 -13.27 -15.34
N ASP A 239 -13.53 -13.68 -16.30
CA ASP A 239 -12.10 -13.47 -16.40
C ASP A 239 -11.70 -12.36 -17.40
N ALA A 240 -12.67 -11.59 -17.91
CA ALA A 240 -12.39 -10.39 -18.72
C ALA A 240 -11.73 -9.26 -17.91
N TYR A 241 -11.78 -9.34 -16.58
CA TYR A 241 -10.93 -8.55 -15.70
C TYR A 241 -10.43 -9.43 -14.57
N SER A 242 -9.27 -9.10 -14.05
CA SER A 242 -8.81 -9.63 -12.77
C SER A 242 -8.48 -8.50 -11.82
N ALA A 243 -8.49 -8.79 -10.53
CA ALA A 243 -8.09 -7.86 -9.50
C ALA A 243 -6.96 -8.49 -8.68
N TYR A 244 -5.93 -7.70 -8.41
CA TYR A 244 -4.88 -8.01 -7.45
C TYR A 244 -5.10 -7.14 -6.20
N VAL A 245 -5.38 -7.78 -5.07
CA VAL A 245 -5.82 -7.11 -3.83
C VAL A 245 -4.76 -7.28 -2.75
N MET A 246 -4.43 -6.17 -2.08
CA MET A 246 -3.44 -6.07 -1.01
C MET A 246 -4.04 -5.35 0.19
N ALA A 247 -3.51 -5.60 1.39
CA ALA A 247 -3.92 -4.90 2.60
C ALA A 247 -2.71 -4.49 3.44
N ASN A 248 -2.70 -3.25 3.92
CA ASN A 248 -1.62 -2.68 4.72
C ASN A 248 -2.17 -1.88 5.91
N LEU A 249 -1.59 -2.07 7.09
CA LEU A 249 -1.88 -1.29 8.30
C LEU A 249 -0.59 -0.66 8.83
N GLY A 250 -0.39 0.64 8.57
CA GLY A 250 0.74 1.37 9.14
C GLY A 250 2.13 0.86 8.73
N GLY A 251 2.26 0.25 7.55
CA GLY A 251 3.50 -0.37 7.06
C GLY A 251 3.57 -1.89 7.28
N GLU A 252 2.60 -2.47 8.00
CA GLU A 252 2.40 -3.91 8.14
C GLU A 252 1.58 -4.44 6.95
N GLU A 253 2.15 -5.33 6.14
CA GLU A 253 1.41 -6.05 5.10
C GLU A 253 0.63 -7.21 5.74
N LEU A 254 -0.68 -7.28 5.52
CA LEU A 254 -1.53 -8.34 6.08
C LEU A 254 -1.53 -9.59 5.18
N GLU A 255 -1.79 -10.75 5.76
CA GLU A 255 -1.88 -12.01 5.02
C GLU A 255 -3.29 -12.28 4.49
N ALA A 256 -3.35 -12.76 3.24
CA ALA A 256 -4.56 -13.24 2.63
C ALA A 256 -4.81 -14.72 2.98
N VAL A 257 -6.08 -15.14 2.93
CA VAL A 257 -6.47 -16.54 3.18
C VAL A 257 -5.79 -17.50 2.19
N SER A 258 -5.33 -18.66 2.67
CA SER A 258 -4.66 -19.65 1.83
C SER A 258 -5.56 -20.19 0.72
N SER A 259 -4.98 -20.33 -0.47
CA SER A 259 -5.63 -20.93 -1.65
C SER A 259 -5.11 -22.32 -1.99
N SER A 260 -3.94 -22.69 -1.46
CA SER A 260 -3.21 -23.95 -1.67
C SER A 260 -2.64 -24.44 -0.33
N PRO A 261 -2.52 -25.76 -0.07
CA PRO A 261 -2.89 -26.89 -0.94
C PRO A 261 -4.40 -27.17 -0.99
N LYS A 262 -5.20 -26.59 -0.08
CA LYS A 262 -6.65 -26.76 -0.05
C LYS A 262 -7.36 -25.42 0.15
N LEU A 263 -8.16 -25.03 -0.83
CA LEU A 263 -9.03 -23.85 -0.75
C LEU A 263 -10.20 -24.11 0.20
N ASN A 264 -10.35 -23.26 1.23
CA ASN A 264 -11.44 -23.36 2.21
C ASN A 264 -12.42 -22.18 2.08
N PRO A 265 -13.63 -22.40 1.52
CA PRO A 265 -14.63 -21.35 1.30
C PRO A 265 -15.03 -20.61 2.60
N GLY A 266 -15.11 -21.34 3.72
CA GLY A 266 -15.48 -20.78 5.01
C GLY A 266 -14.43 -19.83 5.57
N LEU A 267 -13.15 -20.08 5.32
CA LEU A 267 -12.06 -19.17 5.69
C LEU A 267 -11.98 -17.98 4.73
N THR A 268 -12.08 -18.23 3.41
CA THR A 268 -12.05 -17.16 2.39
C THR A 268 -13.22 -16.19 2.55
N GLY A 269 -14.33 -16.63 3.15
CA GLY A 269 -15.51 -15.81 3.39
C GLY A 269 -16.44 -15.73 2.17
N VAL A 270 -16.33 -16.68 1.25
CA VAL A 270 -17.07 -16.70 -0.02
C VAL A 270 -17.65 -18.10 -0.26
N PRO A 271 -18.96 -18.25 -0.51
CA PRO A 271 -19.58 -19.55 -0.72
C PRO A 271 -19.11 -20.21 -2.03
N GLN A 272 -19.10 -21.54 -2.05
CA GLN A 272 -19.10 -22.32 -3.28
C GLN A 272 -20.53 -22.30 -3.83
N PRO A 273 -20.78 -22.06 -5.13
CA PRO A 273 -19.88 -22.12 -6.29
C PRO A 273 -19.24 -20.79 -6.69
N TYR A 274 -19.64 -19.66 -6.10
CA TYR A 274 -19.17 -18.34 -6.56
C TYR A 274 -17.64 -18.21 -6.44
N LEU A 275 -17.05 -18.76 -5.38
CA LEU A 275 -15.60 -18.78 -5.21
C LEU A 275 -14.84 -19.47 -6.37
N ARG A 276 -15.42 -20.50 -7.01
CA ARG A 276 -14.82 -21.14 -8.21
C ARG A 276 -14.86 -20.21 -9.42
N LYS A 277 -15.97 -19.49 -9.63
CA LYS A 277 -16.11 -18.50 -10.71
C LYS A 277 -15.09 -17.38 -10.58
N LEU A 278 -14.80 -16.97 -9.34
CA LEU A 278 -13.81 -15.93 -9.02
C LEU A 278 -12.36 -16.42 -9.09
N ASN A 279 -12.09 -17.73 -9.21
CA ASN A 279 -10.73 -18.30 -9.33
C ASN A 279 -9.73 -17.68 -8.32
N TYR A 280 -10.10 -17.66 -7.03
CA TYR A 280 -9.27 -17.08 -5.98
C TYR A 280 -7.90 -17.74 -5.87
N ARG A 281 -6.84 -16.95 -5.98
CA ARG A 281 -5.45 -17.39 -5.84
C ARG A 281 -4.71 -16.45 -4.92
N ARG A 282 -4.10 -16.99 -3.85
CA ARG A 282 -3.17 -16.21 -3.02
C ARG A 282 -1.86 -16.02 -3.80
N SER A 283 -1.11 -14.98 -3.49
CA SER A 283 0.17 -14.67 -4.13
C SER A 283 1.19 -15.82 -4.09
N ASP A 284 1.13 -16.72 -3.10
CA ASP A 284 1.98 -17.91 -2.97
C ASP A 284 1.40 -19.18 -3.63
N HIS A 285 0.32 -19.07 -4.41
CA HIS A 285 -0.39 -20.22 -5.00
C HIS A 285 0.49 -21.07 -5.92
N GLU A 286 1.34 -20.42 -6.73
CA GLU A 286 2.22 -21.08 -7.69
C GLU A 286 3.65 -21.24 -7.16
N ASP A 287 4.17 -20.23 -6.47
CA ASP A 287 5.50 -20.26 -5.84
C ASP A 287 5.37 -19.98 -4.33
N PRO A 288 5.59 -21.00 -3.47
CA PRO A 288 5.54 -20.86 -2.02
C PRO A 288 6.51 -19.83 -1.42
N ARG A 289 7.52 -19.38 -2.19
CA ARG A 289 8.51 -18.39 -1.76
C ARG A 289 8.01 -16.95 -1.88
N VAL A 290 6.94 -16.72 -2.65
CA VAL A 290 6.32 -15.41 -2.80
C VAL A 290 5.60 -15.04 -1.50
N LYS A 291 5.63 -13.75 -1.13
CA LYS A 291 4.93 -13.23 0.06
C LYS A 291 3.45 -13.61 0.02
N LYS A 292 2.82 -13.86 1.17
CA LYS A 292 1.40 -14.26 1.32
C LYS A 292 0.44 -13.06 1.45
N THR A 293 0.90 -11.88 1.06
CA THR A 293 0.30 -10.58 1.44
C THR A 293 -0.76 -10.08 0.47
N ALA A 294 -1.10 -10.88 -0.54
CA ALA A 294 -2.04 -10.49 -1.57
C ALA A 294 -2.80 -11.69 -2.12
N PHE A 295 -3.90 -11.42 -2.81
CA PHE A 295 -4.60 -12.42 -3.60
C PHE A 295 -5.07 -11.84 -4.92
N SER A 296 -5.28 -12.71 -5.90
CA SER A 296 -5.90 -12.40 -7.18
C SER A 296 -7.25 -13.12 -7.33
N ILE A 297 -8.18 -12.44 -8.01
CA ILE A 297 -9.49 -12.96 -8.37
C ILE A 297 -9.86 -12.53 -9.79
N ASN A 298 -10.67 -13.35 -10.44
CA ASN A 298 -11.45 -12.98 -11.62
C ASN A 298 -12.60 -12.07 -11.19
N MET A 299 -12.81 -10.99 -11.92
CA MET A 299 -13.79 -9.95 -11.61
C MET A 299 -15.10 -10.23 -12.36
N ALA A 300 -15.85 -11.18 -11.82
CA ALA A 300 -17.14 -11.59 -12.36
C ALA A 300 -18.28 -10.81 -11.71
N LYS A 301 -19.03 -10.02 -12.50
CA LYS A 301 -20.22 -9.32 -12.01
C LYS A 301 -21.25 -10.34 -11.49
N PRO A 302 -21.89 -10.09 -10.33
CA PRO A 302 -22.88 -11.01 -9.78
C PRO A 302 -24.09 -11.11 -10.71
N SER A 303 -24.58 -12.33 -10.94
CA SER A 303 -25.79 -12.58 -11.71
C SER A 303 -27.03 -12.47 -10.81
N PRO A 304 -28.05 -11.67 -11.17
CA PRO A 304 -29.25 -11.49 -10.35
C PRO A 304 -30.06 -12.78 -10.18
N ASN A 305 -29.85 -13.78 -11.05
CA ASN A 305 -30.58 -15.05 -11.04
C ASN A 305 -29.94 -16.13 -10.14
N VAL A 306 -28.76 -15.86 -9.56
CA VAL A 306 -28.01 -16.83 -8.75
C VAL A 306 -27.97 -16.34 -7.30
N ALA A 307 -28.76 -16.98 -6.43
CA ALA A 307 -28.91 -16.56 -5.02
C ALA A 307 -27.58 -16.51 -4.25
N GLU A 308 -26.61 -17.36 -4.62
CA GLU A 308 -25.29 -17.43 -3.99
C GLU A 308 -24.37 -16.25 -4.36
N GLU A 309 -24.67 -15.54 -5.45
CA GLU A 309 -23.94 -14.34 -5.90
C GLU A 309 -24.60 -13.03 -5.43
N ALA A 310 -25.80 -13.10 -4.85
CA ALA A 310 -26.60 -11.93 -4.50
C ALA A 310 -26.07 -11.17 -3.27
N ASN A 311 -25.35 -11.85 -2.36
CA ASN A 311 -24.89 -11.28 -1.09
C ASN A 311 -23.35 -11.18 -1.03
N GLY A 312 -22.74 -10.61 -2.07
CA GLY A 312 -21.29 -10.44 -2.19
C GLY A 312 -20.55 -11.72 -2.62
N PRO A 313 -19.20 -11.69 -2.65
CA PRO A 313 -18.31 -10.58 -2.24
C PRO A 313 -18.19 -9.47 -3.28
N VAL A 314 -18.70 -9.66 -4.50
CA VAL A 314 -18.76 -8.61 -5.52
C VAL A 314 -20.19 -8.08 -5.59
N TYR A 315 -20.34 -6.77 -5.68
CA TYR A 315 -21.62 -6.06 -5.74
C TYR A 315 -21.69 -5.28 -7.05
N ALA A 316 -22.88 -5.17 -7.64
CA ALA A 316 -23.08 -4.34 -8.82
C ALA A 316 -22.79 -2.85 -8.51
N PHE A 317 -22.40 -2.07 -9.52
CA PHE A 317 -22.02 -0.67 -9.35
C PHE A 317 -23.16 0.20 -8.78
N GLU A 318 -24.41 -0.16 -9.07
CA GLU A 318 -25.58 0.57 -8.57
C GLU A 318 -25.80 0.33 -7.06
N ASN A 319 -25.16 -0.69 -6.49
CA ASN A 319 -25.39 -1.20 -5.13
C ASN A 319 -24.25 -0.85 -4.15
N LEU A 320 -23.63 0.33 -4.29
CA LEU A 320 -22.56 0.79 -3.39
C LEU A 320 -22.99 0.73 -1.91
N LYS A 321 -24.18 1.26 -1.60
CA LYS A 321 -24.70 1.32 -0.23
C LYS A 321 -24.86 -0.07 0.39
N GLU A 322 -25.34 -1.04 -0.39
CA GLU A 322 -25.47 -2.43 0.06
C GLU A 322 -24.10 -3.04 0.35
N CYS A 323 -23.08 -2.74 -0.46
CA CYS A 323 -21.72 -3.16 -0.17
C CYS A 323 -21.24 -2.53 1.16
N GLU A 324 -21.35 -1.21 1.33
CA GLU A 324 -20.82 -0.49 2.50
C GLU A 324 -21.47 -0.97 3.81
N GLU A 325 -22.79 -1.17 3.78
CA GLU A 325 -23.60 -1.58 4.93
C GLU A 325 -23.74 -3.11 5.07
N ALA A 326 -23.11 -3.90 4.18
CA ALA A 326 -23.23 -5.36 4.15
C ALA A 326 -22.96 -5.97 5.54
N PRO A 327 -23.86 -6.82 6.07
CA PRO A 327 -23.68 -7.45 7.37
C PRO A 327 -22.49 -8.42 7.36
N PHE A 328 -22.01 -8.79 8.55
CA PHE A 328 -20.91 -9.75 8.67
C PHE A 328 -21.18 -11.11 7.99
N SER A 329 -22.44 -11.54 7.97
CA SER A 329 -22.87 -12.79 7.34
C SER A 329 -22.84 -12.77 5.81
N ALA A 330 -22.76 -11.59 5.19
CA ALA A 330 -22.59 -11.48 3.75
C ALA A 330 -21.19 -11.92 3.33
N ALA A 331 -21.05 -12.42 2.11
CA ALA A 331 -19.77 -12.88 1.61
C ALA A 331 -18.80 -11.71 1.44
N HIS A 332 -17.54 -11.91 1.84
CA HIS A 332 -16.48 -10.92 1.81
C HIS A 332 -15.11 -11.62 1.82
N PHE A 333 -14.13 -11.04 1.15
CA PHE A 333 -12.75 -11.51 1.25
C PHE A 333 -12.13 -11.07 2.57
N ARG A 334 -11.14 -11.85 3.02
CA ARG A 334 -10.54 -11.67 4.34
C ARG A 334 -9.03 -11.52 4.26
N PHE A 335 -8.53 -10.55 5.02
CA PHE A 335 -7.14 -10.46 5.42
C PHE A 335 -7.04 -10.67 6.92
N SER A 336 -5.97 -11.30 7.36
CA SER A 336 -5.60 -11.38 8.77
C SER A 336 -4.27 -10.70 8.97
N ARG A 337 -4.10 -10.02 10.09
CA ARG A 337 -2.77 -9.77 10.61
C ARG A 337 -2.14 -11.12 10.92
N VAL A 338 -0.84 -11.23 10.74
CA VAL A 338 -0.13 -12.47 11.07
C VAL A 338 -0.16 -12.61 12.59
N GLU A 339 -1.12 -13.39 13.08
CA GLU A 339 -1.27 -13.69 14.49
C GLU A 339 -0.29 -14.80 14.88
N GLY A 340 0.98 -14.41 14.96
CA GLY A 340 1.82 -14.84 16.05
C GLY A 340 2.13 -13.58 16.85
N ASP A 341 2.29 -13.68 18.17
CA ASP A 341 2.96 -12.63 18.95
C ASP A 341 4.41 -12.38 18.45
N ARG A 342 4.83 -13.10 17.41
CA ARG A 342 6.12 -13.15 16.78
C ARG A 342 5.98 -13.40 15.26
N TYR A 343 6.60 -12.56 14.43
CA TYR A 343 6.79 -12.76 12.98
C TYR A 343 8.28 -12.90 12.69
N ASP A 344 8.71 -14.03 12.13
CA ASP A 344 10.11 -14.29 11.80
C ASP A 344 10.26 -14.48 10.29
N TYR A 345 11.00 -13.58 9.63
CA TYR A 345 11.38 -13.70 8.22
C TYR A 345 12.90 -13.80 8.10
N ASN A 346 13.39 -14.78 7.33
CA ASN A 346 14.80 -14.93 6.97
C ASN A 346 14.92 -14.90 5.44
N THR A 347 15.92 -14.18 4.92
CA THR A 347 16.22 -14.17 3.47
C THR A 347 16.65 -15.54 2.99
N VAL A 348 17.45 -16.25 3.80
CA VAL A 348 17.82 -17.65 3.59
C VAL A 348 16.97 -18.50 4.54
N PRO A 349 16.07 -19.35 4.03
CA PRO A 349 15.27 -20.23 4.87
C PRO A 349 16.17 -21.18 5.68
N PHE A 350 15.84 -21.36 6.96
CA PHE A 350 16.48 -22.33 7.82
C PHE A 350 15.42 -22.93 8.74
N ASN A 351 15.39 -24.26 8.84
CA ASN A 351 14.49 -24.95 9.75
C ASN A 351 15.20 -25.22 11.07
N GLU A 352 14.74 -24.58 12.14
CA GLU A 352 15.33 -24.73 13.48
C GLU A 352 15.10 -26.13 14.07
N ASP A 353 14.17 -26.92 13.52
CA ASP A 353 13.96 -28.34 13.87
C ASP A 353 14.89 -29.30 13.16
N ASP A 354 15.53 -28.85 12.10
CA ASP A 354 16.42 -29.66 11.29
C ASP A 354 17.72 -28.90 11.03
N PRO A 355 18.72 -29.00 11.91
CA PRO A 355 20.02 -28.38 11.72
C PRO A 355 20.71 -28.77 10.40
N MET A 356 20.32 -29.89 9.78
CA MET A 356 20.83 -30.29 8.46
C MET A 356 20.25 -29.46 7.30
N SER A 357 19.21 -28.66 7.55
CA SER A 357 18.64 -27.71 6.58
C SER A 357 19.53 -26.48 6.34
N TRP A 358 20.66 -26.38 7.04
CA TRP A 358 21.62 -25.30 6.88
C TRP A 358 22.26 -25.26 5.48
N THR A 359 22.42 -24.05 4.94
CA THR A 359 23.05 -23.82 3.63
C THR A 359 24.17 -22.80 3.72
N GLU A 360 25.21 -22.98 2.91
CA GLU A 360 26.33 -22.04 2.76
C GLU A 360 25.87 -20.75 2.03
N ASP A 361 25.41 -19.75 2.78
CA ASP A 361 24.97 -18.47 2.24
C ASP A 361 25.37 -17.28 3.12
N TYR A 362 25.82 -16.20 2.49
CA TYR A 362 26.25 -14.95 3.14
C TYR A 362 25.13 -14.27 3.93
N LEU A 363 23.88 -14.46 3.53
CA LEU A 363 22.66 -13.89 4.13
C LEU A 363 21.98 -14.85 5.10
N SER A 364 22.63 -15.95 5.49
CA SER A 364 22.10 -16.86 6.49
C SER A 364 21.99 -16.19 7.87
N TRP A 365 20.84 -16.41 8.53
CA TRP A 365 20.64 -15.94 9.91
C TRP A 365 21.61 -16.63 10.89
N TRP A 366 21.92 -17.91 10.61
CA TRP A 366 22.85 -18.73 11.36
C TRP A 366 24.08 -19.01 10.50
N PRO A 367 25.16 -18.22 10.59
CA PRO A 367 26.28 -18.35 9.67
C PRO A 367 27.13 -19.61 9.92
N LYS A 368 26.96 -20.28 11.07
CA LYS A 368 27.73 -21.48 11.43
C LYS A 368 26.78 -22.65 11.76
N PRO A 369 27.00 -23.85 11.20
CA PRO A 369 26.08 -24.99 11.37
C PRO A 369 26.17 -25.70 12.73
N MET A 370 27.11 -25.32 13.61
CA MET A 370 27.33 -25.96 14.93
C MET A 370 27.52 -24.96 16.08
N GLU A 371 27.34 -23.66 15.81
CA GLU A 371 27.52 -22.60 16.80
C GLU A 371 26.45 -21.54 16.56
N TYR A 372 25.32 -21.67 17.25
CA TYR A 372 24.14 -20.83 17.09
C TYR A 372 24.11 -19.75 18.16
N ARG A 373 24.44 -18.53 17.76
CA ARG A 373 24.41 -17.35 18.64
C ARG A 373 23.10 -16.57 18.48
N ALA A 374 22.24 -16.60 19.50
CA ALA A 374 21.00 -15.83 19.57
C ALA A 374 21.24 -14.47 20.24
N CYS A 375 20.62 -13.41 19.73
CA CYS A 375 20.72 -12.05 20.29
C CYS A 375 19.34 -11.43 20.46
N TYR A 376 19.08 -10.91 21.66
CA TYR A 376 17.86 -10.19 21.99
C TYR A 376 18.18 -8.82 22.57
N VAL A 377 17.36 -7.83 22.21
CA VAL A 377 17.39 -6.50 22.82
C VAL A 377 16.08 -6.27 23.57
N LYS A 378 16.17 -5.77 24.80
CA LYS A 378 15.00 -5.46 25.60
C LYS A 378 14.55 -4.02 25.39
N VAL A 379 13.31 -3.86 24.95
CA VAL A 379 12.72 -2.56 24.66
C VAL A 379 11.51 -2.34 25.56
N LYS A 380 11.54 -1.27 26.35
CA LYS A 380 10.41 -0.79 27.13
C LYS A 380 9.56 0.17 26.29
N VAL A 381 8.26 0.02 26.38
CA VAL A 381 7.28 0.85 25.67
C VAL A 381 6.27 1.42 26.67
N ASN A 382 6.24 2.75 26.77
CA ASN A 382 5.20 3.45 27.50
C ASN A 382 4.03 3.72 26.54
N SER A 383 2.94 2.98 26.69
CA SER A 383 1.77 3.04 25.81
C SER A 383 0.53 2.50 26.55
N PRO A 384 -0.68 3.05 26.29
CA PRO A 384 -1.92 2.50 26.86
C PRO A 384 -2.29 1.12 26.27
N HIS A 385 -1.71 0.74 25.13
CA HIS A 385 -1.94 -0.51 24.44
C HIS A 385 -0.62 -1.20 24.07
N GLU A 386 -0.64 -2.53 24.01
CA GLU A 386 0.48 -3.33 23.49
C GLU A 386 0.70 -3.03 22.01
N ILE A 387 1.95 -2.85 21.61
CA ILE A 387 2.34 -2.53 20.24
C ILE A 387 3.32 -3.58 19.71
N ASN A 388 3.34 -3.74 18.39
CA ASN A 388 4.38 -4.56 17.76
C ASN A 388 5.67 -3.76 17.64
N VAL A 389 6.81 -4.39 17.85
CA VAL A 389 8.12 -3.80 17.59
C VAL A 389 8.87 -4.68 16.59
N ARG A 390 9.37 -4.06 15.53
CA ARG A 390 10.08 -4.72 14.43
C ARG A 390 11.58 -4.55 14.57
N SER A 391 12.35 -5.63 14.39
CA SER A 391 13.77 -5.59 14.06
C SER A 391 13.96 -5.80 12.57
N ARG A 392 14.71 -4.91 11.94
CA ARG A 392 15.15 -5.05 10.54
C ARG A 392 16.66 -5.21 10.53
N ASN A 393 17.14 -6.33 9.98
CA ASN A 393 18.52 -6.77 10.10
C ASN A 393 19.16 -6.81 8.72
N MET A 394 20.20 -6.01 8.52
CA MET A 394 20.89 -5.88 7.23
C MET A 394 22.40 -6.08 7.42
N GLY A 395 23.12 -6.49 6.37
CA GLY A 395 24.58 -6.51 6.42
C GLY A 395 25.15 -5.10 6.53
N GLY A 396 26.17 -4.96 7.38
CA GLY A 396 26.67 -3.64 7.78
C GLY A 396 28.11 -3.39 7.35
N THR A 397 29.03 -4.35 7.52
CA THR A 397 30.46 -4.12 7.26
C THR A 397 31.09 -5.07 6.26
N HIS A 398 30.46 -6.22 5.99
CA HIS A 398 31.00 -7.21 5.07
C HIS A 398 30.66 -6.86 3.61
N PRO A 399 31.62 -6.80 2.67
CA PRO A 399 31.38 -6.35 1.30
C PRO A 399 30.28 -7.11 0.55
N LYS A 400 30.10 -8.40 0.87
CA LYS A 400 29.07 -9.26 0.26
C LYS A 400 27.66 -9.04 0.81
N THR A 401 27.50 -8.38 1.96
CA THR A 401 26.22 -8.29 2.68
C THR A 401 25.78 -6.86 2.95
N VAL A 402 26.67 -5.86 2.82
CA VAL A 402 26.33 -4.44 3.02
C VAL A 402 25.06 -4.07 2.26
N GLY A 403 24.05 -3.57 2.99
CA GLY A 403 22.79 -3.11 2.41
C GLY A 403 21.80 -4.23 2.04
N GLN A 404 22.19 -5.50 2.20
CA GLN A 404 21.31 -6.65 1.94
C GLN A 404 20.60 -7.08 3.22
N LEU A 405 19.38 -7.59 3.08
CA LEU A 405 18.55 -7.99 4.22
C LEU A 405 18.92 -9.42 4.67
N TYR A 406 19.14 -9.60 5.96
CA TYR A 406 19.22 -10.92 6.60
C TYR A 406 17.84 -11.45 6.98
N GLY A 407 17.00 -10.57 7.54
CA GLY A 407 15.69 -10.96 8.03
C GLY A 407 14.99 -9.88 8.84
N LEU A 408 13.72 -10.15 9.14
CA LEU A 408 12.85 -9.31 9.97
C LEU A 408 12.36 -10.11 11.19
N ARG A 409 12.18 -9.43 12.33
CA ARG A 409 11.52 -9.99 13.51
C ARG A 409 10.48 -9.00 14.00
N ASP A 410 9.20 -9.36 14.04
CA ASP A 410 8.22 -8.55 14.76
C ASP A 410 7.86 -9.28 16.04
N THR A 411 7.72 -8.55 17.14
CA THR A 411 7.25 -9.14 18.40
C THR A 411 6.31 -8.16 19.09
N ARG A 412 5.21 -8.68 19.60
CA ARG A 412 4.22 -7.90 20.35
C ARG A 412 4.73 -7.61 21.75
N SER A 413 4.58 -6.37 22.20
CA SER A 413 4.95 -6.01 23.57
C SER A 413 4.02 -6.67 24.59
N ILE A 414 4.60 -7.12 25.70
CA ILE A 414 3.88 -7.74 26.82
C ILE A 414 3.62 -6.66 27.85
N ARG A 415 2.35 -6.45 28.19
CA ARG A 415 1.95 -5.46 29.19
C ARG A 415 2.45 -5.84 30.59
N ASP A 416 2.83 -4.83 31.37
CA ASP A 416 3.11 -4.99 32.78
C ASP A 416 1.80 -5.22 33.55
N MET A 417 1.79 -6.21 34.45
CA MET A 417 0.60 -6.57 35.22
C MET A 417 0.25 -5.50 36.28
N ASP A 418 1.25 -4.79 36.80
CA ASP A 418 1.10 -3.80 37.86
C ASP A 418 0.94 -2.37 37.28
N HIS A 419 1.52 -2.12 36.10
CA HIS A 419 1.52 -0.81 35.45
C HIS A 419 0.81 -0.83 34.09
N GLY A 420 -0.47 -0.47 34.09
CA GLY A 420 -1.32 -0.56 32.90
C GLY A 420 -0.89 0.25 31.66
N ASN A 421 0.06 1.19 31.76
CA ASN A 421 0.56 1.99 30.64
C ASN A 421 1.99 1.64 30.22
N VAL A 422 2.52 0.52 30.71
CA VAL A 422 3.87 0.06 30.41
C VAL A 422 3.78 -1.34 29.81
N SER A 423 4.58 -1.56 28.78
CA SER A 423 4.83 -2.88 28.21
C SER A 423 6.30 -3.02 27.87
N ALA A 424 6.77 -4.25 27.68
CA ALA A 424 8.13 -4.52 27.24
C ALA A 424 8.16 -5.64 26.21
N VAL A 425 9.19 -5.63 25.36
CA VAL A 425 9.42 -6.65 24.35
C VAL A 425 10.89 -7.08 24.36
N CYS A 426 11.10 -8.38 24.25
CA CYS A 426 12.40 -8.97 23.98
C CYS A 426 12.49 -9.26 22.50
N LEU A 427 13.15 -8.37 21.77
CA LEU A 427 13.17 -8.37 20.32
C LEU A 427 14.41 -9.11 19.80
N GLU A 428 14.20 -10.16 19.03
CA GLU A 428 15.31 -10.89 18.39
C GLU A 428 15.94 -10.05 17.28
N PHE A 429 17.27 -10.07 17.18
CA PHE A 429 18.01 -9.48 16.07
C PHE A 429 19.17 -10.38 15.67
N LYS A 430 19.66 -10.20 14.44
CA LYS A 430 20.78 -10.99 13.92
C LYS A 430 22.08 -10.55 14.59
N CYS A 431 22.77 -11.49 15.22
CA CYS A 431 24.07 -11.24 15.84
C CYS A 431 25.15 -10.93 14.80
N SER A 432 26.07 -10.04 15.17
CA SER A 432 27.34 -9.83 14.46
C SER A 432 28.30 -11.00 14.68
N GLY A 433 29.18 -11.25 13.72
CA GLY A 433 30.18 -12.31 13.82
C GLY A 433 30.79 -12.69 12.48
N MET A 434 31.53 -13.80 12.48
CA MET A 434 32.05 -14.41 11.25
C MET A 434 30.90 -15.00 10.43
N LEU A 435 30.95 -14.80 9.11
CA LEU A 435 30.05 -15.47 8.17
C LEU A 435 30.53 -16.90 7.87
N TYR A 436 29.83 -17.63 7.01
CA TYR A 436 30.13 -19.04 6.73
C TYR A 436 31.53 -19.27 6.15
N ASP A 437 32.05 -18.29 5.38
CA ASP A 437 33.38 -18.34 4.77
C ASP A 437 34.52 -18.12 5.77
N GLN A 438 34.19 -17.61 6.96
CA GLN A 438 35.16 -17.25 8.00
C GLN A 438 36.27 -16.29 7.54
N ASP A 439 36.04 -15.52 6.46
CA ASP A 439 37.05 -14.61 5.92
C ASP A 439 37.10 -13.30 6.71
N ARG A 440 35.92 -12.76 7.03
CA ARG A 440 35.81 -11.46 7.70
C ARG A 440 34.54 -11.38 8.56
N VAL A 441 34.64 -10.59 9.63
CA VAL A 441 33.51 -10.26 10.50
C VAL A 441 32.51 -9.36 9.77
N ASP A 442 31.23 -9.72 9.81
CA ASP A 442 30.14 -8.81 9.52
C ASP A 442 29.53 -8.26 10.82
N ARG A 443 29.47 -6.93 10.92
CA ARG A 443 28.69 -6.25 11.94
C ARG A 443 27.32 -5.96 11.37
N THR A 444 26.31 -6.67 11.85
CA THR A 444 24.94 -6.54 11.35
C THR A 444 24.38 -5.16 11.71
N LEU A 445 23.80 -4.46 10.73
CA LEU A 445 23.04 -3.24 10.94
C LEU A 445 21.61 -3.59 11.36
N VAL A 446 21.25 -3.23 12.59
CA VAL A 446 19.95 -3.53 13.20
C VAL A 446 19.17 -2.22 13.37
N LYS A 447 17.94 -2.21 12.85
CA LYS A 447 16.96 -1.15 13.10
C LYS A 447 15.83 -1.68 13.98
N VAL A 448 15.54 -0.99 15.08
CA VAL A 448 14.43 -1.26 16.00
C VAL A 448 13.33 -0.24 15.75
N ILE A 449 12.15 -0.70 15.31
CA ILE A 449 11.06 0.14 14.79
C ILE A 449 9.75 -0.25 15.50
N PRO A 450 9.31 0.49 16.53
CA PRO A 450 7.98 0.30 17.11
C PRO A 450 6.87 0.68 16.11
N GLN A 451 5.89 -0.19 15.95
CA GLN A 451 4.75 -0.02 15.05
C GLN A 451 3.69 0.86 15.74
N GLY A 452 3.84 2.19 15.57
CA GLY A 452 2.94 3.19 16.14
C GLY A 452 3.55 4.59 16.09
N SER A 453 2.79 5.61 16.53
CA SER A 453 3.32 6.97 16.70
C SER A 453 4.16 7.04 17.98
N CYS A 454 5.38 6.52 17.88
CA CYS A 454 6.30 6.33 18.98
C CYS A 454 7.52 7.24 18.84
N LYS A 455 8.01 7.75 19.97
CA LYS A 455 9.25 8.49 20.06
C LYS A 455 10.19 7.79 21.03
N ARG A 456 11.45 7.67 20.65
CA ARG A 456 12.52 7.19 21.52
C ARG A 456 12.79 8.22 22.60
N ASP A 457 12.67 7.78 23.84
CA ASP A 457 12.90 8.63 25.02
C ASP A 457 14.28 8.41 25.62
N HIS A 458 14.71 7.15 25.69
CA HIS A 458 15.93 6.79 26.40
C HIS A 458 16.66 5.63 25.70
N VAL A 459 17.99 5.71 25.71
CA VAL A 459 18.92 4.65 25.35
C VAL A 459 19.81 4.42 26.56
N ASN A 460 20.01 3.17 26.96
CA ASN A 460 20.87 2.79 28.07
C ASN A 460 22.27 3.39 27.88
N ALA A 461 22.79 4.08 28.91
CA ALA A 461 24.05 4.79 28.86
C ALA A 461 25.25 3.88 28.56
N MET A 462 25.31 2.69 29.16
CA MET A 462 26.40 1.73 28.89
C MET A 462 26.34 1.21 27.46
N LEU A 463 25.13 0.99 26.93
CA LEU A 463 24.96 0.62 25.52
C LEU A 463 25.40 1.75 24.59
N GLN A 464 25.00 2.99 24.88
CA GLN A 464 25.41 4.15 24.10
C GLN A 464 26.94 4.31 24.10
N ASP A 465 27.59 4.20 25.27
CA ASP A 465 29.05 4.28 25.40
C ASP A 465 29.75 3.14 24.66
N TYR A 466 29.22 1.92 24.72
CA TYR A 466 29.73 0.80 23.95
C TYR A 466 29.67 1.10 22.45
N LEU A 467 28.51 1.55 21.94
CA LEU A 467 28.33 1.82 20.51
C LEU A 467 29.25 2.94 20.01
N VAL A 468 29.44 4.01 20.80
CA VAL A 468 30.32 5.13 20.43
C VAL A 468 31.79 4.72 20.36
N ASN A 469 32.23 3.82 21.24
CA ASN A 469 33.62 3.35 21.27
C ASN A 469 33.93 2.27 20.21
N HIS A 470 32.91 1.70 19.57
CA HIS A 470 33.08 0.63 18.57
C HIS A 470 32.66 1.09 17.17
N LEU A 471 33.56 1.81 16.49
CA LEU A 471 33.39 2.31 15.12
C LEU A 471 33.26 1.18 14.07
N PRO A 472 32.52 1.38 12.96
CA PRO A 472 31.80 2.61 12.58
C PRO A 472 30.49 2.83 13.35
N LEU A 473 30.02 4.08 13.39
CA LEU A 473 28.74 4.42 14.03
C LEU A 473 27.59 4.26 13.04
N ALA A 474 26.45 3.76 13.55
CA ALA A 474 25.20 3.80 12.80
C ALA A 474 24.57 5.20 12.91
N VAL A 475 24.04 5.71 11.80
CA VAL A 475 23.31 6.98 11.78
C VAL A 475 21.99 6.82 12.53
N ASN A 476 21.71 7.72 13.47
CA ASN A 476 20.57 7.60 14.36
C ASN A 476 19.80 8.93 14.51
N ASN A 477 19.43 9.51 13.38
CA ASN A 477 18.81 10.83 13.28
C ASN A 477 17.29 10.80 13.53
N ASP A 478 16.64 9.65 13.29
CA ASP A 478 15.21 9.48 13.49
C ASP A 478 14.91 9.11 14.95
N THR A 479 13.95 9.80 15.57
CA THR A 479 13.49 9.49 16.92
C THR A 479 12.43 8.40 16.95
N ASN A 480 11.82 8.05 15.81
CA ASN A 480 10.77 7.04 15.72
C ASN A 480 11.34 5.61 15.63
N GLU A 481 12.61 5.48 15.30
CA GLU A 481 13.35 4.21 15.26
C GLU A 481 14.66 4.30 16.04
N PHE A 482 15.37 3.19 16.21
CA PHE A 482 16.73 3.16 16.73
C PHE A 482 17.59 2.26 15.86
N THR A 483 18.73 2.79 15.39
CA THR A 483 19.67 2.02 14.55
C THR A 483 20.98 1.80 15.29
N MET A 484 21.49 0.57 15.27
CA MET A 484 22.81 0.20 15.80
C MET A 484 23.51 -0.84 14.92
N LEU A 485 24.84 -0.90 15.00
CA LEU A 485 25.57 -2.10 14.59
C LEU A 485 25.60 -3.07 15.77
N ALA A 486 25.14 -4.31 15.55
CA ALA A 486 25.08 -5.32 16.57
C ALA A 486 26.46 -5.54 17.23
N PRO A 487 26.51 -5.65 18.58
CA PRO A 487 27.76 -5.92 19.31
C PRO A 487 28.43 -7.21 18.87
N LEU A 488 29.77 -7.21 18.88
CA LEU A 488 30.55 -8.44 18.70
C LEU A 488 30.72 -9.17 20.03
N ASP A 489 30.90 -8.42 21.11
CA ASP A 489 31.07 -8.98 22.44
C ASP A 489 29.75 -9.55 22.98
N PRO A 490 29.79 -10.60 23.80
CA PRO A 490 28.61 -11.13 24.47
C PRO A 490 28.18 -10.15 25.56
N LEU A 491 27.32 -9.20 25.20
CA LEU A 491 26.75 -8.25 26.15
C LEU A 491 25.69 -8.92 27.02
N GLY A 492 25.47 -8.32 28.19
CA GLY A 492 24.48 -8.77 29.17
C GLY A 492 23.53 -7.67 29.63
N HIS A 493 22.83 -7.96 30.74
CA HIS A 493 21.77 -7.14 31.29
C HIS A 493 22.11 -5.65 31.49
N ASN A 494 23.36 -5.31 31.81
CA ASN A 494 23.82 -3.93 31.97
C ASN A 494 23.62 -3.07 30.71
N TYR A 495 23.64 -3.70 29.53
CA TYR A 495 23.43 -3.04 28.23
C TYR A 495 22.00 -3.23 27.71
N GLY A 496 21.22 -4.11 28.34
CA GLY A 496 19.90 -4.57 27.87
C GLY A 496 19.93 -5.38 26.57
N ILE A 497 21.10 -5.94 26.24
CA ILE A 497 21.31 -6.90 25.15
C ILE A 497 21.67 -8.24 25.79
N TYR A 498 21.01 -9.29 25.32
CA TYR A 498 21.13 -10.64 25.85
C TYR A 498 21.58 -11.56 24.72
N THR A 499 22.78 -12.11 24.87
CA THR A 499 23.34 -13.03 23.88
C THR A 499 23.58 -14.40 24.49
N GLU A 500 23.27 -15.46 23.74
CA GLU A 500 23.66 -16.82 24.10
C GLU A 500 24.12 -17.60 22.88
N THR A 501 25.14 -18.44 23.05
CA THR A 501 25.65 -19.33 22.02
C THR A 501 25.50 -20.78 22.46
N GLU A 502 24.83 -21.59 21.65
CA GLU A 502 24.67 -23.03 21.90
C GLU A 502 24.86 -23.86 20.62
N GLN A 503 24.94 -25.19 20.78
CA GLN A 503 24.98 -26.13 19.66
C GLN A 503 23.61 -26.35 19.00
N ASP A 504 22.53 -26.01 19.70
CA ASP A 504 21.15 -26.11 19.23
C ASP A 504 20.51 -24.70 19.14
N PRO A 505 19.96 -24.30 17.98
CA PRO A 505 19.39 -22.96 17.80
C PRO A 505 18.19 -22.68 18.71
N ARG A 506 17.35 -23.69 19.01
CA ARG A 506 16.21 -23.53 19.91
C ARG A 506 16.67 -23.23 21.33
N THR A 507 17.62 -24.02 21.82
CA THR A 507 18.21 -23.84 23.16
C THR A 507 18.87 -22.47 23.30
N ALA A 508 19.66 -22.03 22.30
CA ALA A 508 20.26 -20.69 22.28
C ALA A 508 19.19 -19.59 22.43
N LYS A 509 18.10 -19.68 21.64
CA LYS A 509 17.01 -18.71 21.68
C LYS A 509 16.27 -18.72 23.00
N GLU A 510 15.91 -19.89 23.53
CA GLU A 510 15.16 -20.02 24.77
C GLU A 510 15.91 -19.44 25.96
N ILE A 511 17.22 -19.70 26.05
CA ILE A 511 18.06 -19.16 27.12
C ILE A 511 18.20 -17.64 26.99
N ALA A 512 18.56 -17.13 25.80
CA ALA A 512 18.72 -15.70 25.58
C ALA A 512 17.40 -14.93 25.81
N LEU A 513 16.27 -15.50 25.33
CA LEU A 513 14.94 -14.96 25.56
C LEU A 513 14.60 -14.97 27.05
N GLY A 514 14.83 -16.09 27.74
CA GLY A 514 14.56 -16.22 29.18
C GLY A 514 15.36 -15.22 30.02
N ARG A 515 16.64 -14.99 29.70
CA ARG A 515 17.47 -13.94 30.32
C ARG A 515 16.93 -12.54 30.07
N CYS A 516 16.48 -12.29 28.83
CA CYS A 516 15.85 -11.02 28.48
C CYS A 516 14.55 -10.77 29.26
N PHE A 517 13.70 -11.79 29.39
CA PHE A 517 12.48 -11.72 30.20
C PHE A 517 12.79 -11.41 31.66
N ASP A 518 13.82 -12.06 32.22
CA ASP A 518 14.25 -11.87 33.60
C ASP A 518 14.91 -10.51 33.84
N GLY A 519 15.53 -9.94 32.82
CA GLY A 519 16.27 -8.69 32.95
C GLY A 519 17.68 -8.86 33.52
N THR A 520 18.16 -10.09 33.71
CA THR A 520 19.52 -10.42 34.21
C THR A 520 20.21 -11.43 33.30
N SER A 521 21.54 -11.47 33.35
CA SER A 521 22.34 -12.48 32.63
C SER A 521 22.51 -13.78 33.43
N ASP A 522 22.24 -13.74 34.74
CA ASP A 522 22.53 -14.85 35.67
C ASP A 522 21.34 -15.83 35.84
N GLY A 523 20.17 -15.49 35.29
CA GLY A 523 18.93 -16.26 35.47
C GLY A 523 18.00 -16.17 34.26
N THR A 524 16.98 -17.03 34.23
CA THR A 524 15.95 -17.03 33.18
C THR A 524 14.56 -16.91 33.81
N SER A 525 13.65 -16.24 33.11
CA SER A 525 12.25 -16.08 33.52
C SER A 525 11.33 -16.33 32.33
N ARG A 526 10.13 -16.84 32.62
CA ARG A 526 9.01 -16.91 31.65
C ARG A 526 8.05 -15.72 31.77
N VAL A 527 8.24 -14.88 32.78
CA VAL A 527 7.43 -13.69 33.05
C VAL A 527 8.29 -12.45 32.76
N MET A 528 7.76 -11.55 31.94
CA MET A 528 8.44 -10.34 31.51
C MET A 528 8.57 -9.35 32.67
N LYS A 529 9.80 -9.08 33.12
CA LYS A 529 10.08 -7.97 34.06
C LYS A 529 10.32 -6.70 33.26
N THR A 530 9.32 -5.83 33.14
CA THR A 530 9.35 -4.72 32.17
C THR A 530 10.39 -3.63 32.44
N ASN A 531 10.87 -3.50 33.68
CA ASN A 531 11.76 -2.43 34.13
C ASN A 531 13.23 -2.85 34.31
N GLU A 532 13.53 -4.14 34.25
CA GLU A 532 14.88 -4.68 34.52
C GLU A 532 15.66 -4.90 33.24
N GLY A 533 16.92 -4.45 33.18
CA GLY A 533 17.84 -4.69 32.07
C GLY A 533 17.34 -4.17 30.71
N VAL A 534 16.79 -2.96 30.69
CA VAL A 534 16.24 -2.34 29.47
C VAL A 534 17.35 -1.65 28.66
N ALA A 535 17.38 -1.89 27.35
CA ALA A 535 18.28 -1.20 26.43
C ALA A 535 17.68 0.10 25.89
N LEU A 536 16.40 0.05 25.47
CA LEU A 536 15.72 1.15 24.78
C LEU A 536 14.38 1.43 25.44
N THR A 537 13.99 2.70 25.50
CA THR A 537 12.64 3.10 25.92
C THR A 537 12.00 3.98 24.86
N PHE A 538 10.78 3.61 24.45
CA PHE A 538 9.93 4.40 23.57
C PHE A 538 8.66 4.83 24.31
N THR A 539 8.18 6.04 24.05
CA THR A 539 6.84 6.48 24.43
C THR A 539 5.99 6.63 23.19
N CYS A 540 4.83 6.00 23.21
CA CYS A 540 3.90 5.98 22.09
C CYS A 540 2.60 6.68 22.47
N GLY A 541 2.16 7.59 21.59
CA GLY A 541 0.90 8.29 21.77
C GLY A 541 -0.27 7.34 21.60
N GLY A 542 -1.18 7.29 22.58
CA GLY A 542 -2.51 6.76 22.36
C GLY A 542 -3.25 7.68 21.39
N ARG A 543 -3.53 7.23 20.16
CA ARG A 543 -4.51 7.93 19.34
C ARG A 543 -5.88 7.64 19.94
N GLU A 544 -6.50 8.66 20.55
CA GLU A 544 -7.94 8.79 20.38
C GLU A 544 -8.17 8.91 18.87
N VAL A 545 -8.84 7.90 18.31
CA VAL A 545 -9.19 7.82 16.89
C VAL A 545 -10.36 8.78 16.65
N THR A 546 -10.14 10.08 16.82
CA THR A 546 -11.12 11.16 16.62
C THR A 546 -10.61 12.27 15.72
N ARG A 547 -9.62 11.98 14.87
CA ARG A 547 -9.32 12.82 13.70
C ARG A 547 -9.53 12.04 12.43
N GLN A 548 -10.74 12.23 11.90
CA GLN A 548 -11.10 12.01 10.51
C GLN A 548 -9.97 12.53 9.60
N SER A 549 -9.59 11.70 8.63
CA SER A 549 -8.63 12.05 7.60
C SER A 549 -9.06 13.31 6.85
N VAL A 550 -8.09 14.18 6.55
CA VAL A 550 -8.23 15.42 5.76
C VAL A 550 -8.92 15.16 4.40
N PHE A 551 -8.88 13.93 3.88
CA PHE A 551 -9.54 13.55 2.63
C PHE A 551 -11.06 13.40 2.72
N GLN A 552 -11.63 13.05 3.89
CA GLN A 552 -13.09 13.04 4.08
C GLN A 552 -13.69 14.44 4.29
N ALA A 553 -12.87 15.42 4.68
CA ALA A 553 -13.30 16.81 4.82
C ALA A 553 -13.57 17.49 3.46
N VAL A 554 -12.92 17.03 2.38
CA VAL A 554 -13.10 17.60 1.04
C VAL A 554 -14.38 17.08 0.38
N GLN A 555 -14.74 15.81 0.58
CA GLN A 555 -16.03 15.27 0.09
C GLN A 555 -17.24 15.82 0.87
N SER A 556 -17.11 16.05 2.17
CA SER A 556 -18.23 16.59 2.99
C SER A 556 -18.45 18.09 2.81
N SER A 557 -17.44 18.86 2.38
CA SER A 557 -17.57 20.30 2.12
C SER A 557 -18.24 20.62 0.77
N GLN A 558 -18.12 19.75 -0.24
CA GLN A 558 -18.80 19.94 -1.52
C GLN A 558 -20.30 19.57 -1.47
N GLY A 559 -20.72 18.70 -0.53
CA GLY A 559 -22.14 18.37 -0.31
C GLY A 559 -22.97 19.50 0.34
N GLN A 560 -22.34 20.49 0.96
CA GLN A 560 -23.04 21.62 1.60
C GLN A 560 -23.21 22.86 0.71
N VAL A 561 -22.50 22.97 -0.41
CA VAL A 561 -22.65 24.13 -1.32
C VAL A 561 -23.88 23.96 -2.23
N VAL A 562 -24.22 22.72 -2.62
CA VAL A 562 -25.32 22.43 -3.57
C VAL A 562 -26.72 22.56 -2.95
N THR A 563 -26.85 22.53 -1.62
CA THR A 563 -28.15 22.68 -0.95
C THR A 563 -28.54 24.12 -0.63
N SER A 564 -27.69 25.11 -0.94
CA SER A 564 -27.97 26.54 -0.68
C SER A 564 -28.53 27.33 -1.88
N VAL A 565 -28.56 26.75 -3.09
CA VAL A 565 -28.97 27.46 -4.32
C VAL A 565 -30.41 27.14 -4.76
N VAL A 566 -31.10 26.15 -4.17
CA VAL A 566 -32.43 25.69 -4.65
C VAL A 566 -33.60 26.09 -3.73
N ARG A 567 -33.46 27.12 -2.88
CA ARG A 567 -34.62 27.64 -2.11
C ARG A 567 -34.63 29.16 -1.99
N GLY A 568 -35.33 29.79 -2.94
CA GLY A 568 -36.23 30.89 -2.59
C GLY A 568 -36.07 32.23 -3.31
N GLU A 569 -36.19 32.27 -4.64
CA GLU A 569 -36.73 33.47 -5.30
C GLU A 569 -38.26 33.40 -5.32
N SER A 570 -38.92 34.07 -4.37
CA SER A 570 -40.25 34.69 -4.57
C SER A 570 -40.73 35.43 -3.32
N LYS A 571 -40.48 36.75 -3.27
CA LYS A 571 -41.50 37.82 -3.15
C LYS A 571 -40.90 39.10 -2.55
N LYS A 572 -40.91 40.15 -3.38
CA LYS A 572 -40.68 41.54 -3.00
C LYS A 572 -41.88 42.12 -2.23
N THR A 573 -41.57 43.23 -1.52
CA THR A 573 -42.42 44.35 -1.06
C THR A 573 -43.24 44.25 0.24
N ARG A 574 -42.71 44.87 1.33
CA ARG A 574 -43.26 46.06 2.06
C ARG A 574 -42.42 46.30 3.34
N ARG A 575 -41.52 47.30 3.37
CA ARG A 575 -41.69 48.69 3.87
C ARG A 575 -41.89 48.82 5.40
N ARG A 576 -40.88 49.39 6.10
CA ARG A 576 -40.88 50.26 7.33
C ARG A 576 -41.70 49.77 8.55
N GLN A 577 -41.20 49.71 9.79
CA GLN A 577 -40.64 50.81 10.61
C GLN A 577 -40.29 50.31 12.05
N ARG A 578 -39.26 50.92 12.67
CA ARG A 578 -39.06 51.30 14.09
C ARG A 578 -39.32 50.33 15.27
N ALA A 579 -38.21 50.03 15.98
CA ALA A 579 -37.84 50.43 17.35
C ALA A 579 -38.80 50.23 18.56
N ASN A 580 -38.15 49.71 19.61
CA ASN A 580 -38.30 49.94 21.06
C ASN A 580 -39.26 49.07 21.92
N ALA A 581 -38.57 48.35 22.83
CA ALA A 581 -38.72 48.39 24.29
C ALA A 581 -39.78 47.52 24.99
N SER A 582 -39.22 46.48 25.66
CA SER A 582 -39.30 46.25 27.11
C SER A 582 -40.54 45.59 27.74
N ARG A 583 -40.21 44.83 28.80
CA ARG A 583 -40.97 44.48 30.01
C ARG A 583 -41.82 43.20 30.04
N SER A 584 -41.14 42.18 30.55
CA SER A 584 -41.38 41.55 31.87
C SER A 584 -42.71 40.87 32.19
N SER A 585 -42.52 39.62 32.65
CA SER A 585 -43.21 38.93 33.74
C SER A 585 -44.61 38.39 33.39
N ARG A 586 -44.88 37.09 33.58
CA ARG A 586 -45.08 36.50 34.91
C ARG A 586 -45.18 34.99 34.81
N LYS A 587 -44.63 34.37 35.85
CA LYS A 587 -44.68 32.97 36.26
C LYS A 587 -46.10 32.44 36.43
N ARG A 588 -46.25 31.12 36.22
CA ARG A 588 -47.22 30.22 36.87
C ARG A 588 -46.58 28.82 36.83
N SER A 589 -45.70 28.44 37.75
CA SER A 589 -45.92 27.89 39.11
C SER A 589 -47.09 26.93 39.25
N THR A 590 -46.74 25.64 39.40
CA THR A 590 -47.29 24.60 40.30
C THR A 590 -48.75 24.18 40.08
N ARG A 591 -49.13 22.89 40.05
CA ARG A 591 -48.84 21.85 41.07
C ARG A 591 -49.30 20.46 40.54
N ASN A 592 -48.43 19.46 40.64
CA ASN A 592 -48.59 18.05 41.08
C ASN A 592 -49.98 17.57 41.58
N PRO A 593 -50.15 16.24 41.84
CA PRO A 593 -49.77 15.02 41.11
C PRO A 593 -50.91 13.96 41.19
N SER A 594 -50.62 12.69 40.86
CA SER A 594 -51.19 11.42 41.37
C SER A 594 -51.75 10.48 40.29
N ILE A 595 -51.12 9.31 40.06
CA ILE A 595 -51.56 7.94 40.48
C ILE A 595 -52.64 7.42 39.49
N GLU A 596 -52.61 6.25 38.83
CA GLU A 596 -52.19 4.86 39.09
C GLU A 596 -52.21 4.13 37.72
N GLN A 597 -51.19 3.35 37.34
CA GLN A 597 -51.25 1.87 37.27
C GLN A 597 -52.67 1.25 37.16
N ASN A 598 -53.03 0.61 36.04
CA ASN A 598 -52.83 -0.84 35.79
C ASN A 598 -53.67 -1.39 34.61
N GLN A 599 -53.10 -2.41 33.96
CA GLN A 599 -53.69 -3.43 33.06
C GLN A 599 -54.14 -2.91 31.67
N VAL A 600 -53.63 -3.41 30.54
CA VAL A 600 -53.22 -4.77 30.11
C VAL A 600 -51.93 -4.72 29.31
#